data_AF-A0A9E0CQE2-F1
#
_entry.id   AF-A0A9E0CQE2-F1
#
_cell.length_a   1.000
_cell.length_b   1.000
_cell.length_c   1.000
_cell.angle_alpha   90.00
_cell.angle_beta   90.00
_cell.angle_gamma   90.00
#
_symmetry.space_group_name_H-M   'P 1'
#
loop_
_entity.id
_entity.type
_entity.pdbx_description
1 polymer ?
#
loop_
_entity_poly.entity_id
_entity_poly.type
_entity_poly.pdbx_seq_one_letter_code
_entity_poly.pdbx_strand_id
1 'polypeptide(L)'
;MGGELGSLVAAKLEAEPWVGALVGIDVDPPRRRLRKAEFHLLQPSQRERIVEVVTKFNPHVVINLSVWEPDARTGLAHARQFTADATTAIIGAAAECPALEGMVVRSGIEVYGRERNSPTRPIESAPLHPTSEYGHMLANIERQAREVGRRVGIAVGKLRLAPVLGKHVPSPLGRLLRQPVVPFSLFADSPFAVIEDGDAARAFVAAAARRLDEPINIVAPGAITTLQAILRGKRVPLPLIGPEWRVASRLSHMLGAPVPDHVVELMHRGRLADGAKALDVLGFAPVLSTPEVIDHLYAWESVVRIGSISEAVA
;
A
#
# COMPACT_ATOMS: atom_id res chain seq x y z
N MET A 1 -3.37 7.34 10.18
CA MET A 1 -4.29 6.57 11.05
C MET A 1 -5.74 6.46 10.52
N GLY A 2 -6.21 7.35 9.64
CA GLY A 2 -7.57 7.40 9.09
C GLY A 2 -7.87 6.42 7.95
N GLY A 3 -6.87 6.12 7.13
CA GLY A 3 -7.00 5.07 6.09
C GLY A 3 -7.27 3.67 6.68
N GLU A 4 -7.79 2.74 5.87
CA GLU A 4 -8.13 1.39 6.33
C GLU A 4 -6.95 0.69 7.00
N LEU A 5 -5.82 0.58 6.28
CA LEU A 5 -4.60 -0.01 6.81
C LEU A 5 -4.07 0.75 8.04
N GLY A 6 -4.11 2.08 8.02
CA GLY A 6 -3.64 2.91 9.13
C GLY A 6 -4.43 2.69 10.41
N SER A 7 -5.75 2.57 10.30
CA SER A 7 -6.62 2.30 11.44
C SER A 7 -6.47 0.87 11.96
N LEU A 8 -6.22 -0.11 11.08
CA LEU A 8 -5.90 -1.49 11.46
C LEU A 8 -4.59 -1.59 12.21
N VAL A 9 -3.53 -0.95 11.70
CA VAL A 9 -2.22 -0.91 12.37
C VAL A 9 -2.34 -0.25 13.73
N ALA A 10 -3.01 0.90 13.83
CA ALA A 10 -3.22 1.58 15.11
C ALA A 10 -4.00 0.72 16.11
N ALA A 11 -5.10 0.11 15.70
CA ALA A 11 -5.90 -0.76 16.56
C ALA A 11 -5.10 -1.98 17.07
N LYS A 12 -4.21 -2.53 16.24
CA LYS A 12 -3.33 -3.62 16.66
C LYS A 12 -2.24 -3.12 17.62
N LEU A 13 -1.60 -1.99 17.33
CA LEU A 13 -0.61 -1.38 18.22
C LEU A 13 -1.18 -1.07 19.61
N GLU A 14 -2.43 -0.61 19.74
CA GLU A 14 -3.04 -0.37 21.06
C GLU A 14 -3.15 -1.61 21.95
N ALA A 15 -3.21 -2.79 21.32
CA ALA A 15 -3.29 -4.08 21.98
C ALA A 15 -1.91 -4.66 22.33
N GLU A 16 -0.82 -4.07 21.81
CA GLU A 16 0.53 -4.52 22.07
C GLU A 16 1.03 -4.04 23.45
N PRO A 17 1.61 -4.92 24.27
CA PRO A 17 2.08 -4.54 25.62
C PRO A 17 3.30 -3.62 25.60
N TRP A 18 4.07 -3.62 24.51
CA TRP A 18 5.25 -2.74 24.36
C TRP A 18 4.88 -1.31 23.92
N VAL A 19 3.61 -1.05 23.58
CA VAL A 19 3.13 0.27 23.17
C VAL A 19 2.56 1.01 24.39
N GLY A 20 3.37 1.90 24.97
CA GLY A 20 2.95 2.72 26.11
C GLY A 20 2.04 3.88 25.73
N ALA A 21 2.30 4.53 24.59
CA ALA A 21 1.49 5.63 24.05
C ALA A 21 1.51 5.59 22.52
N LEU A 22 0.46 6.12 21.89
CA LEU A 22 0.30 6.13 20.44
C LEU A 22 -0.25 7.49 19.99
N VAL A 23 0.43 8.12 19.03
CA VAL A 23 -0.04 9.32 18.35
C VAL A 23 -0.23 9.00 16.86
N GLY A 24 -1.37 9.42 16.31
CA GLY A 24 -1.69 9.30 14.91
C GLY A 24 -1.88 10.64 14.23
N ILE A 25 -1.34 10.77 13.03
CA ILE A 25 -1.61 11.89 12.13
C ILE A 25 -2.29 11.34 10.88
N ASP A 26 -3.36 11.98 10.41
CA ASP A 26 -3.99 11.69 9.12
C ASP A 26 -4.91 12.83 8.67
N VAL A 27 -5.36 12.76 7.42
CA VAL A 27 -6.36 13.67 6.83
C VAL A 27 -7.79 13.21 7.05
N ASP A 28 -7.97 11.95 7.41
CA ASP A 28 -9.26 11.38 7.78
C ASP A 28 -9.26 10.90 9.24
N PRO A 29 -10.41 10.97 9.94
CA PRO A 29 -10.51 10.36 11.26
C PRO A 29 -10.34 8.83 11.21
N PRO A 30 -9.85 8.18 12.28
CA PRO A 30 -9.73 6.72 12.36
C PRO A 30 -11.08 6.01 12.12
N ARG A 31 -11.08 4.97 11.28
CA ARG A 31 -12.26 4.13 10.99
C ARG A 31 -12.66 3.19 12.12
N ARG A 32 -11.77 3.03 13.11
CA ARG A 32 -11.94 2.13 14.24
C ARG A 32 -11.86 2.94 15.52
N ARG A 33 -12.60 2.50 16.54
CA ARG A 33 -12.53 3.11 17.86
C ARG A 33 -11.19 2.78 18.50
N LEU A 34 -10.36 3.80 18.65
CA LEU A 34 -9.10 3.75 19.37
C LEU A 34 -9.32 4.27 20.80
N ARG A 35 -8.72 3.61 21.79
CA ARG A 35 -8.96 3.91 23.22
C ARG A 35 -7.84 4.70 23.87
N LYS A 36 -6.61 4.51 23.41
CA LYS A 36 -5.37 5.06 23.96
C LYS A 36 -4.68 6.03 23.00
N ALA A 37 -4.98 5.94 21.70
CA ALA A 37 -4.33 6.75 20.68
C ALA A 37 -4.82 8.20 20.71
N GLU A 38 -3.88 9.13 20.78
CA GLU A 38 -4.13 10.53 20.44
C GLU A 38 -4.13 10.68 18.92
N PHE A 39 -5.05 11.48 18.38
CA PHE A 39 -5.20 11.68 16.95
C PHE A 39 -5.21 13.16 16.58
N HIS A 40 -4.40 13.52 15.59
CA HIS A 40 -4.36 14.86 15.01
C HIS A 40 -4.80 14.80 13.54
N LEU A 41 -5.86 15.55 13.22
CA LEU A 41 -6.34 15.75 11.87
C LEU A 41 -5.49 16.83 11.18
N LEU A 42 -4.52 16.42 10.37
CA LEU A 42 -3.58 17.32 9.69
C LEU A 42 -3.40 16.93 8.22
N GLN A 43 -3.35 17.94 7.36
CA GLN A 43 -3.00 17.79 5.95
C GLN A 43 -1.49 17.61 5.77
N PRO A 44 -1.04 16.83 4.76
CA PRO A 44 0.39 16.66 4.45
C PRO A 44 1.14 17.97 4.25
N SER A 45 0.47 19.00 3.75
CA SER A 45 1.03 20.34 3.55
C SER A 45 1.27 21.12 4.85
N GLN A 46 0.67 20.72 5.97
CA GLN A 46 0.82 21.38 7.28
C GLN A 46 2.09 20.95 8.01
N ARG A 47 3.24 21.07 7.32
CA ARG A 47 4.53 20.56 7.77
C ARG A 47 4.92 21.05 9.16
N GLU A 48 4.77 22.34 9.46
CA GLU A 48 5.13 22.92 10.76
C GLU A 48 4.36 22.26 11.92
N ARG A 49 3.05 22.07 11.75
CA ARG A 49 2.20 21.40 12.75
C ARG A 49 2.54 19.91 12.89
N ILE A 50 2.88 19.25 11.77
CA ILE A 50 3.32 17.85 11.80
C ILE A 50 4.63 17.73 12.60
N VAL A 51 5.60 18.62 12.36
CA VAL A 51 6.86 18.67 13.11
C VAL A 51 6.60 18.93 14.58
N GLU A 52 5.76 19.90 14.92
CA GLU A 52 5.40 20.21 16.31
C GLU A 52 4.80 18.99 17.03
N VAL A 53 3.82 18.33 16.44
CA VAL A 53 3.18 17.14 17.03
C VAL A 53 4.18 16.00 17.22
N VAL A 54 4.98 15.69 16.20
CA VAL A 54 5.92 14.57 16.23
C VAL A 54 7.06 14.83 17.22
N THR A 55 7.65 16.03 17.21
CA THR A 55 8.76 16.39 18.12
C THR A 55 8.30 16.50 19.57
N LYS A 56 7.09 17.03 19.82
CA LYS A 56 6.49 17.05 21.17
C LYS A 56 6.22 15.64 21.69
N PHE A 57 5.74 14.74 20.84
CA PHE A 57 5.53 13.34 21.24
C PHE A 57 6.85 12.57 21.42
N ASN A 58 7.88 12.93 20.66
CA ASN A 58 9.22 12.33 20.69
C ASN A 58 9.18 10.78 20.63
N PRO A 59 8.66 10.20 19.54
CA PRO A 59 8.42 8.76 19.42
C PRO A 59 9.72 7.95 19.39
N HIS A 60 9.67 6.75 19.96
CA HIS A 60 10.71 5.72 19.80
C HIS A 60 10.66 5.04 18.42
N VAL A 61 9.46 4.88 17.87
CA VAL A 61 9.23 4.25 16.55
C VAL A 61 8.22 5.07 15.75
N VAL A 62 8.55 5.34 14.49
CA VAL A 62 7.64 5.98 13.52
C VAL A 62 7.19 4.97 12.48
N ILE A 63 5.89 4.85 12.23
CA ILE A 63 5.34 4.07 11.11
C ILE A 63 4.73 5.03 10.09
N ASN A 64 5.39 5.16 8.93
CA ASN A 64 4.89 5.99 7.83
C ASN A 64 4.04 5.14 6.86
N LEU A 65 2.73 5.26 6.96
CA LEU A 65 1.75 4.63 6.07
C LEU A 65 1.18 5.60 5.02
N SER A 66 1.67 6.83 4.98
CA SER A 66 1.12 7.97 4.24
C SER A 66 1.45 7.88 2.74
N VAL A 67 0.89 6.87 2.09
CA VAL A 67 1.04 6.58 0.67
C VAL A 67 -0.33 6.66 0.00
N TRP A 68 -0.47 7.56 -0.96
CA TRP A 68 -1.66 7.65 -1.81
C TRP A 68 -1.40 6.88 -3.09
N GLU A 69 -2.02 5.71 -3.21
CA GLU A 69 -2.03 4.97 -4.47
C GLU A 69 -2.85 5.75 -5.53
N PRO A 70 -2.30 5.97 -6.74
CA PRO A 70 -3.02 6.64 -7.82
C PRO A 70 -4.38 6.00 -8.09
N ASP A 71 -5.41 6.84 -8.26
CA ASP A 71 -6.82 6.47 -8.51
C ASP A 71 -7.46 5.54 -7.45
N ALA A 72 -6.80 5.32 -6.31
CA ALA A 72 -7.40 4.63 -5.17
C ALA A 72 -8.42 5.55 -4.48
N ARG A 73 -7.96 6.74 -4.07
CA ARG A 73 -8.77 7.78 -3.40
C ARG A 73 -8.73 9.13 -4.10
N THR A 74 -7.67 9.41 -4.85
CA THR A 74 -7.44 10.66 -5.55
C THR A 74 -6.70 10.38 -6.85
N GLY A 75 -6.76 11.30 -7.81
CA GLY A 75 -6.07 11.16 -9.10
C GLY A 75 -4.54 11.23 -8.94
N LEU A 76 -3.82 10.82 -9.99
CA LEU A 76 -2.37 10.71 -10.00
C LEU A 76 -1.62 11.96 -9.50
N ALA A 77 -1.99 13.15 -9.97
CA ALA A 77 -1.30 14.40 -9.62
C ALA A 77 -1.35 14.67 -8.10
N HIS A 78 -2.53 14.57 -7.49
CA HIS A 78 -2.70 14.71 -6.05
C HIS A 78 -2.06 13.56 -5.27
N ALA A 79 -2.14 12.32 -5.79
CA ALA A 79 -1.51 11.16 -5.16
C ALA A 79 0.01 11.36 -5.03
N ARG A 80 0.66 11.84 -6.11
CA ARG A 80 2.07 12.22 -6.13
C ARG A 80 2.37 13.31 -5.12
N GLN A 81 1.61 14.41 -5.15
CA GLN A 81 1.82 15.56 -4.26
C GLN A 81 1.65 15.18 -2.79
N PHE A 82 0.52 14.58 -2.41
CA PHE A 82 0.24 14.22 -1.02
C PHE A 82 1.24 13.21 -0.46
N THR A 83 1.66 12.23 -1.26
CA THR A 83 2.68 11.26 -0.84
C THR A 83 4.03 11.95 -0.64
N ALA A 84 4.44 12.84 -1.55
CA ALA A 84 5.70 13.57 -1.43
C ALA A 84 5.71 14.50 -0.21
N ASP A 85 4.64 15.27 0.00
CA ASP A 85 4.49 16.19 1.12
C ASP A 85 4.50 15.44 2.45
N ALA A 86 3.70 14.37 2.56
CA ALA A 86 3.61 13.58 3.78
C ALA A 86 4.94 12.89 4.11
N THR A 87 5.62 12.34 3.09
CA THR A 87 6.93 11.72 3.25
C THR A 87 7.95 12.73 3.76
N THR A 88 8.00 13.91 3.14
CA THR A 88 8.92 14.98 3.54
C THR A 88 8.63 15.45 4.96
N ALA A 89 7.36 15.68 5.31
CA ALA A 89 6.97 16.17 6.62
C ALA A 89 7.23 15.14 7.73
N ILE A 90 6.80 13.89 7.55
CA ILE A 90 6.93 12.84 8.58
C ILE A 90 8.38 12.41 8.75
N ILE A 91 9.11 12.16 7.66
CA ILE A 91 10.52 11.74 7.75
C ILE A 91 11.39 12.91 8.27
N GLY A 92 11.09 14.13 7.86
CA GLY A 92 11.75 15.34 8.39
C GLY A 92 11.56 15.48 9.89
N ALA A 93 10.30 15.40 10.36
CA ALA A 93 9.98 15.51 11.78
C ALA A 93 10.58 14.36 12.62
N ALA A 94 10.57 13.13 12.09
CA ALA A 94 11.19 11.98 12.73
C ALA A 94 12.70 12.23 12.97
N ALA A 95 13.39 12.85 12.01
CA ALA A 95 14.82 13.14 12.12
C ALA A 95 15.19 14.12 13.26
N GLU A 96 14.21 14.87 13.77
CA GLU A 96 14.40 15.85 14.84
C GLU A 96 14.13 15.26 16.23
N CYS A 97 13.70 14.00 16.32
CA CYS A 97 13.32 13.35 17.57
C CYS A 97 14.51 12.63 18.23
N PRO A 98 15.01 13.08 19.40
CA PRO A 98 16.16 12.45 20.04
C PRO A 98 15.90 11.02 20.55
N ALA A 99 14.64 10.66 20.84
CA ALA A 99 14.29 9.33 21.31
C ALA A 99 14.05 8.32 20.18
N LEU A 100 14.16 8.73 18.91
CA LEU A 100 13.84 7.86 17.78
C LEU A 100 14.88 6.74 17.64
N GLU A 101 14.39 5.51 17.61
CA GLU A 101 15.23 4.30 17.50
C GLU A 101 14.99 3.56 16.17
N GLY A 102 13.80 3.71 15.58
CA GLY A 102 13.46 3.04 14.34
C GLY A 102 12.31 3.68 13.56
N MET A 103 12.29 3.42 12.27
CA MET A 103 11.22 3.86 11.37
C MET A 103 10.83 2.73 10.43
N VAL A 104 9.52 2.52 10.26
CA VAL A 104 8.99 1.56 9.27
C VAL A 104 8.20 2.34 8.23
N VAL A 105 8.55 2.19 6.96
CA VAL A 105 7.87 2.86 5.85
C VAL A 105 7.09 1.86 4.99
N ARG A 106 5.90 2.29 4.56
CA ARG A 106 5.13 1.57 3.55
C ARG A 106 5.77 1.73 2.18
N SER A 107 6.12 0.60 1.58
CA SER A 107 6.52 0.46 0.20
C SER A 107 5.57 -0.53 -0.52
N GLY A 108 5.91 -0.93 -1.73
CA GLY A 108 5.17 -1.90 -2.54
C GLY A 108 6.09 -2.64 -3.48
N ILE A 109 5.73 -3.86 -3.89
CA ILE A 109 6.51 -4.66 -4.85
C ILE A 109 6.55 -4.03 -6.27
N GLU A 110 5.79 -2.96 -6.50
CA GLU A 110 5.89 -2.06 -7.65
C GLU A 110 7.30 -1.48 -7.84
N VAL A 111 8.10 -1.37 -6.77
CA VAL A 111 9.47 -0.84 -6.84
C VAL A 111 10.41 -1.67 -7.71
N TYR A 112 10.09 -2.94 -7.93
CA TYR A 112 10.87 -3.81 -8.80
C TYR A 112 10.61 -3.55 -10.29
N GLY A 113 9.46 -2.97 -10.62
CA GLY A 113 8.97 -2.80 -11.99
C GLY A 113 8.83 -4.11 -12.77
N ARG A 114 8.42 -3.98 -14.04
CA ARG A 114 8.17 -5.11 -14.94
C ARG A 114 8.68 -4.81 -16.34
N GLU A 115 9.94 -4.44 -16.49
CA GLU A 115 10.57 -4.34 -17.82
C GLU A 115 10.84 -5.72 -18.44
N ARG A 116 11.36 -5.73 -19.68
CA ARG A 116 11.73 -6.98 -20.34
C ARG A 116 12.86 -7.63 -19.56
N ASN A 117 12.73 -8.94 -19.29
CA ASN A 117 13.69 -9.74 -18.51
C ASN A 117 13.78 -9.41 -17.00
N SER A 118 12.87 -8.60 -16.44
CA SER A 118 12.82 -8.46 -14.97
C SER A 118 12.49 -9.80 -14.30
N PRO A 119 13.07 -10.10 -13.13
CA PRO A 119 12.76 -11.32 -12.37
C PRO A 119 11.25 -11.48 -12.20
N THR A 120 10.77 -12.70 -12.40
CA THR A 120 9.32 -12.99 -12.22
C THR A 120 8.94 -12.94 -10.75
N ARG A 121 9.83 -13.42 -9.86
CA ARG A 121 9.65 -13.42 -8.40
C ARG A 121 10.91 -12.84 -7.74
N PRO A 122 11.06 -11.50 -7.70
CA PRO A 122 12.20 -10.85 -7.06
C PRO A 122 12.26 -11.11 -5.56
N ILE A 123 13.48 -11.27 -5.04
CA ILE A 123 13.81 -11.24 -3.62
C ILE A 123 14.20 -9.81 -3.19
N GLU A 124 14.38 -9.57 -1.91
CA GLU A 124 14.65 -8.24 -1.32
C GLU A 124 15.92 -7.57 -1.86
N SER A 125 16.94 -8.36 -2.23
CA SER A 125 18.21 -7.90 -2.81
C SER A 125 18.14 -7.58 -4.30
N ALA A 126 17.03 -7.90 -4.98
CA ALA A 126 16.86 -7.55 -6.38
C ALA A 126 16.90 -6.01 -6.54
N PRO A 127 17.53 -5.50 -7.62
CA PRO A 127 17.65 -4.08 -7.83
C PRO A 127 16.29 -3.43 -8.09
N LEU A 128 16.15 -2.18 -7.67
CA LEU A 128 14.92 -1.42 -7.86
C LEU A 128 14.92 -0.78 -9.25
N HIS A 129 13.91 -1.13 -10.04
CA HIS A 129 13.71 -0.61 -11.40
C HIS A 129 12.23 -0.29 -11.64
N PRO A 130 11.64 0.66 -10.89
CA PRO A 130 10.23 0.99 -11.05
C PRO A 130 9.93 1.46 -12.48
N THR A 131 8.85 0.93 -13.05
CA THR A 131 8.37 1.21 -14.42
C THR A 131 6.99 1.87 -14.45
N SER A 132 6.44 2.19 -13.28
CA SER A 132 5.18 2.90 -13.08
C SER A 132 5.37 4.10 -12.16
N GLU A 133 4.50 5.10 -12.28
CA GLU A 133 4.50 6.29 -11.43
C GLU A 133 4.39 5.93 -9.95
N TYR A 134 3.50 4.99 -9.62
CA TYR A 134 3.36 4.51 -8.24
C TYR A 134 4.64 3.82 -7.74
N GLY A 135 5.29 2.99 -8.57
CA GLY A 135 6.59 2.41 -8.25
C GLY A 135 7.67 3.46 -8.00
N HIS A 136 7.72 4.54 -8.79
CA HIS A 136 8.64 5.65 -8.60
C HIS A 136 8.37 6.40 -7.28
N MET A 137 7.10 6.61 -6.93
CA MET A 137 6.72 7.21 -5.64
C MET A 137 7.22 6.36 -4.46
N LEU A 138 7.01 5.04 -4.50
CA LEU A 138 7.45 4.12 -3.45
C LEU A 138 8.98 4.05 -3.34
N ALA A 139 9.69 3.97 -4.46
CA ALA A 139 11.15 3.99 -4.48
C ALA A 139 11.73 5.31 -3.92
N ASN A 140 11.04 6.43 -4.16
CA ASN A 140 11.40 7.72 -3.56
C ASN A 140 11.24 7.71 -2.03
N ILE A 141 10.17 7.10 -1.50
CA ILE A 141 9.97 6.92 -0.05
C ILE A 141 11.10 6.08 0.55
N GLU A 142 11.41 4.92 -0.06
CA GLU A 142 12.50 4.07 0.42
C GLU A 142 13.84 4.82 0.45
N ARG A 143 14.13 5.62 -0.59
CA ARG A 143 15.35 6.41 -0.69
C ARG A 143 15.43 7.46 0.41
N GLN A 144 14.40 8.30 0.57
CA GLN A 144 14.39 9.37 1.58
C GLN A 144 14.48 8.79 3.00
N ALA A 145 13.73 7.73 3.28
CA ALA A 145 13.75 7.06 4.57
C ALA A 145 15.14 6.50 4.90
N ARG A 146 15.80 5.84 3.94
CA ARG A 146 17.16 5.32 4.10
C ARG A 146 18.18 6.44 4.32
N GLU A 147 18.09 7.53 3.56
CA GLU A 147 19.02 8.66 3.67
C GLU A 147 18.93 9.32 5.04
N VAL A 148 17.72 9.54 5.54
CA VAL A 148 17.50 10.09 6.89
C VAL A 148 17.89 9.09 7.97
N GLY A 149 17.55 7.81 7.81
CA GLY A 149 17.96 6.74 8.71
C GLY A 149 19.48 6.70 8.90
N ARG A 150 20.23 6.76 7.79
CA ARG A 150 21.70 6.81 7.82
C ARG A 150 22.23 8.08 8.49
N ARG A 151 21.59 9.23 8.27
CA ARG A 151 22.00 10.51 8.84
C ARG A 151 21.80 10.56 10.36
N VAL A 152 20.71 10.00 10.85
CA VAL A 152 20.32 10.04 12.28
C VAL A 152 20.83 8.80 13.04
N GLY A 153 21.18 7.72 12.35
CA GLY A 153 21.70 6.49 12.94
C GLY A 153 20.62 5.55 13.47
N ILE A 154 19.47 5.47 12.80
CA ILE A 154 18.32 4.65 13.21
C ILE A 154 18.05 3.49 12.23
N ALA A 155 17.38 2.45 12.72
CA ALA A 155 16.89 1.36 11.89
C ALA A 155 15.77 1.84 10.96
N VAL A 156 15.82 1.47 9.67
CA VAL A 156 14.77 1.82 8.70
C VAL A 156 14.26 0.59 7.95
N GLY A 157 13.09 0.11 8.35
CA GLY A 157 12.40 -1.01 7.74
C GLY A 157 11.55 -0.56 6.57
N LYS A 158 11.62 -1.29 5.45
CA LYS A 158 10.80 -1.02 4.26
C LYS A 158 9.91 -2.22 3.99
N LEU A 159 8.61 -2.09 4.21
CA LEU A 159 7.67 -3.17 3.92
C LEU A 159 7.14 -3.02 2.50
N ARG A 160 7.65 -3.87 1.58
CA ARG A 160 7.23 -3.93 0.18
C ARG A 160 6.01 -4.82 0.06
N LEU A 161 4.83 -4.22 0.19
CA LEU A 161 3.58 -4.94 0.14
C LEU A 161 3.25 -5.39 -1.29
N ALA A 162 2.63 -6.56 -1.46
CA ALA A 162 1.79 -6.82 -2.62
C ALA A 162 0.64 -5.80 -2.70
N PRO A 163 -0.06 -5.68 -3.84
CA PRO A 163 -1.34 -4.99 -3.90
C PRO A 163 -2.26 -5.43 -2.75
N VAL A 164 -2.62 -4.47 -1.91
CA VAL A 164 -3.39 -4.72 -0.69
C VAL A 164 -4.87 -4.77 -1.04
N LEU A 165 -5.53 -5.87 -0.69
CA LEU A 165 -6.96 -6.06 -0.84
C LEU A 165 -7.60 -6.18 0.54
N GLY A 166 -8.81 -5.65 0.67
CA GLY A 166 -9.54 -5.63 1.93
C GLY A 166 -10.95 -5.15 1.73
N LYS A 167 -11.83 -5.42 2.71
CA LYS A 167 -13.25 -5.05 2.65
C LYS A 167 -13.45 -3.55 2.46
N HIS A 168 -12.59 -2.74 3.10
CA HIS A 168 -12.68 -1.28 3.08
C HIS A 168 -11.46 -0.61 2.45
N VAL A 169 -10.59 -1.38 1.79
CA VAL A 169 -9.42 -0.85 1.07
C VAL A 169 -9.87 -0.32 -0.29
N PRO A 170 -9.63 0.95 -0.61
CA PRO A 170 -10.00 1.54 -1.90
C PRO A 170 -9.00 1.14 -3.01
N SER A 171 -8.71 -0.16 -3.16
CA SER A 171 -7.74 -0.69 -4.13
C SER A 171 -8.24 -0.53 -5.57
N PRO A 172 -7.47 0.11 -6.47
CA PRO A 172 -7.77 0.15 -7.90
C PRO A 172 -7.86 -1.24 -8.53
N LEU A 173 -6.95 -2.16 -8.17
CA LEU A 173 -7.02 -3.57 -8.61
C LEU A 173 -8.30 -4.24 -8.09
N GLY A 174 -8.58 -4.12 -6.81
CA GLY A 174 -9.80 -4.70 -6.21
C GLY A 174 -11.09 -4.11 -6.77
N ARG A 175 -11.07 -2.84 -7.23
CA ARG A 175 -12.21 -2.20 -7.91
C ARG A 175 -12.38 -2.71 -9.34
N LEU A 176 -11.29 -2.88 -10.08
CA LEU A 176 -11.30 -3.43 -11.44
C LEU A 176 -11.83 -4.86 -11.43
N LEU A 177 -11.32 -5.71 -10.54
CA LEU A 177 -11.71 -7.12 -10.44
C LEU A 177 -13.18 -7.32 -10.04
N ARG A 178 -13.81 -6.35 -9.38
CA ARG A 178 -15.24 -6.39 -8.99
C ARG A 178 -16.19 -5.91 -10.09
N GLN A 179 -15.68 -5.37 -11.20
CA GLN A 179 -16.54 -4.98 -12.32
C GLN A 179 -17.28 -6.21 -12.88
N PRO A 180 -18.51 -6.06 -13.40
CA PRO A 180 -19.24 -7.17 -14.03
C PRO A 180 -18.48 -7.79 -15.21
N VAL A 181 -17.79 -6.93 -15.97
CA VAL A 181 -16.95 -7.28 -17.12
C VAL A 181 -15.53 -6.80 -16.81
N VAL A 182 -14.56 -7.71 -16.83
CA VAL A 182 -13.19 -7.41 -16.46
C VAL A 182 -12.27 -7.68 -17.65
N PRO A 183 -11.52 -6.68 -18.14
CA PRO A 183 -10.54 -6.89 -19.19
C PRO A 183 -9.34 -7.71 -18.72
N PHE A 184 -8.84 -8.59 -19.59
CA PHE A 184 -7.59 -9.33 -19.36
C PHE A 184 -6.80 -9.51 -20.67
N SER A 185 -5.49 -9.74 -20.55
CA SER A 185 -4.63 -9.99 -21.70
C SER A 185 -4.73 -11.45 -22.13
N LEU A 186 -5.28 -11.74 -23.32
CA LEU A 186 -5.49 -13.12 -23.77
C LEU A 186 -4.17 -13.88 -23.99
N PHE A 187 -3.14 -13.20 -24.51
CA PHE A 187 -1.83 -13.80 -24.82
C PHE A 187 -0.76 -13.53 -23.74
N ALA A 188 -1.10 -12.79 -22.69
CA ALA A 188 -0.16 -12.36 -21.66
C ALA A 188 -0.81 -12.35 -20.27
N ASP A 189 -1.55 -13.42 -19.93
CA ASP A 189 -2.20 -13.58 -18.64
C ASP A 189 -1.18 -13.97 -17.54
N SER A 190 -0.31 -13.02 -17.22
CA SER A 190 0.79 -13.22 -16.31
C SER A 190 0.32 -13.24 -14.84
N PRO A 191 0.87 -14.12 -13.99
CA PRO A 191 0.43 -14.25 -12.61
C PRO A 191 0.83 -13.07 -11.73
N PHE A 192 0.01 -12.77 -10.73
CA PHE A 192 0.28 -11.77 -9.70
C PHE A 192 -0.03 -12.31 -8.30
N ALA A 193 0.47 -11.60 -7.30
CA ALA A 193 0.21 -11.85 -5.88
C ALA A 193 -0.49 -10.65 -5.26
N VAL A 194 -1.22 -10.88 -4.19
CA VAL A 194 -1.90 -9.85 -3.39
C VAL A 194 -1.62 -10.10 -1.91
N ILE A 195 -2.11 -9.21 -1.04
CA ILE A 195 -2.12 -9.46 0.40
C ILE A 195 -3.36 -8.84 1.03
N GLU A 196 -3.89 -9.49 2.07
CA GLU A 196 -4.99 -8.92 2.85
C GLU A 196 -4.50 -7.74 3.71
N ASP A 197 -5.34 -6.73 3.91
CA ASP A 197 -5.08 -5.60 4.78
C ASP A 197 -4.80 -5.99 6.25
N GLY A 198 -5.48 -7.02 6.75
CA GLY A 198 -5.24 -7.57 8.09
C GLY A 198 -3.83 -8.14 8.25
N ASP A 199 -3.37 -8.90 7.26
CA ASP A 199 -2.03 -9.47 7.18
C ASP A 199 -0.97 -8.37 7.02
N ALA A 200 -1.19 -7.42 6.11
CA ALA A 200 -0.33 -6.25 5.96
C ALA A 200 -0.20 -5.46 7.29
N ALA A 201 -1.30 -5.26 8.02
CA ALA A 201 -1.27 -4.59 9.30
C ALA A 201 -0.45 -5.33 10.37
N ARG A 202 -0.56 -6.67 10.44
CA ARG A 202 0.28 -7.48 11.33
C ARG A 202 1.77 -7.37 10.99
N ALA A 203 2.12 -7.30 9.69
CA ALA A 203 3.49 -7.10 9.27
C ALA A 203 4.09 -5.77 9.76
N PHE A 204 3.32 -4.67 9.72
CA PHE A 204 3.78 -3.38 10.28
C PHE A 204 4.01 -3.42 11.78
N VAL A 205 3.12 -4.07 12.54
CA VAL A 205 3.29 -4.23 13.99
C VAL A 205 4.53 -5.06 14.29
N ALA A 206 4.73 -6.17 13.58
CA ALA A 206 5.89 -7.04 13.75
C ALA A 206 7.21 -6.34 13.37
N ALA A 207 7.21 -5.53 12.31
CA ALA A 207 8.37 -4.75 11.87
C ALA A 207 8.72 -3.64 12.86
N ALA A 208 7.72 -2.97 13.44
CA ALA A 208 7.91 -1.95 14.47
C ALA A 208 8.48 -2.57 15.76
N ALA A 209 7.90 -3.68 16.22
CA ALA A 209 8.35 -4.37 17.43
C ALA A 209 9.80 -4.85 17.33
N ARG A 210 10.24 -5.29 16.14
CA ARG A 210 11.61 -5.75 15.88
C ARG A 210 12.60 -4.66 15.48
N ARG A 211 12.14 -3.41 15.32
CA ARG A 211 12.96 -2.30 14.79
C ARG A 211 13.65 -2.70 13.48
N LEU A 212 12.87 -3.22 12.55
CA LEU A 212 13.35 -3.67 11.24
C LEU A 212 14.26 -2.61 10.58
N ASP A 213 15.40 -3.03 10.02
CA ASP A 213 16.40 -2.16 9.37
C ASP A 213 16.60 -2.46 7.88
N GLU A 214 15.90 -3.47 7.37
CA GLU A 214 16.04 -3.97 6.01
C GLU A 214 14.70 -3.95 5.22
N PRO A 215 14.73 -4.04 3.88
CA PRO A 215 13.51 -4.24 3.12
C PRO A 215 13.00 -5.68 3.31
N ILE A 216 11.68 -5.85 3.35
CA ILE A 216 11.00 -7.15 3.41
C ILE A 216 9.80 -7.14 2.47
N ASN A 217 9.69 -8.18 1.64
CA ASN A 217 8.53 -8.40 0.80
C ASN A 217 7.39 -9.02 1.61
N ILE A 218 6.21 -8.42 1.52
CA ILE A 218 5.02 -8.83 2.25
C ILE A 218 3.96 -9.21 1.21
N VAL A 219 3.95 -10.51 0.87
CA VAL A 219 3.11 -11.11 -0.18
C VAL A 219 2.38 -12.33 0.37
N ALA A 220 1.10 -12.51 0.03
CA ALA A 220 0.39 -13.75 0.36
C ALA A 220 0.96 -14.94 -0.45
N PRO A 221 1.07 -16.15 0.13
CA PRO A 221 1.54 -17.34 -0.56
C PRO A 221 0.76 -17.62 -1.86
N GLY A 222 1.44 -18.22 -2.82
CA GLY A 222 0.85 -18.58 -4.11
C GLY A 222 0.86 -17.43 -5.13
N ALA A 223 0.04 -17.60 -6.16
CA ALA A 223 -0.11 -16.67 -7.26
C ALA A 223 -1.44 -16.94 -7.97
N ILE A 224 -1.95 -15.96 -8.71
CA ILE A 224 -3.15 -16.11 -9.52
C ILE A 224 -3.01 -15.31 -10.81
N THR A 225 -3.58 -15.79 -11.90
CA THR A 225 -3.68 -15.01 -13.13
C THR A 225 -4.92 -14.11 -13.13
N THR A 226 -5.00 -13.17 -14.06
CA THR A 226 -6.18 -12.32 -14.18
C THR A 226 -7.41 -13.16 -14.54
N LEU A 227 -7.28 -14.04 -15.53
CA LEU A 227 -8.40 -14.89 -15.94
C LEU A 227 -8.91 -15.76 -14.78
N GLN A 228 -8.00 -16.35 -14.01
CA GLN A 228 -8.37 -17.12 -12.82
C GLN A 228 -9.12 -16.27 -11.79
N ALA A 229 -8.66 -15.05 -11.51
CA ALA A 229 -9.34 -14.15 -10.60
C ALA A 229 -10.76 -13.81 -11.09
N ILE A 230 -10.92 -13.49 -12.38
CA ILE A 230 -12.21 -13.20 -13.02
C ILE A 230 -13.19 -14.38 -12.87
N LEU A 231 -12.73 -15.59 -13.20
CA LEU A 231 -13.56 -16.80 -13.15
C LEU A 231 -14.00 -17.13 -11.72
N ARG A 232 -13.12 -16.97 -10.72
CA ARG A 232 -13.46 -17.14 -9.31
C ARG A 232 -14.53 -16.16 -8.84
N GLY A 233 -14.46 -14.92 -9.34
CA GLY A 233 -15.46 -13.90 -9.08
C GLY A 233 -16.76 -14.02 -9.87
N LYS A 234 -16.91 -15.06 -10.71
CA LYS A 234 -18.03 -15.22 -11.65
C LYS A 234 -18.27 -13.96 -12.51
N ARG A 235 -17.18 -13.30 -12.89
CA ARG A 235 -17.20 -12.10 -13.75
C ARG A 235 -17.06 -12.51 -15.21
N VAL A 236 -17.49 -11.63 -16.12
CA VAL A 236 -17.37 -11.85 -17.56
C VAL A 236 -15.95 -11.45 -18.01
N PRO A 237 -15.11 -12.38 -18.48
CA PRO A 237 -13.80 -12.04 -19.02
C PRO A 237 -13.95 -11.30 -20.36
N LEU A 238 -13.33 -10.12 -20.48
CA LEU A 238 -13.21 -9.42 -21.75
C LEU A 238 -11.78 -9.61 -22.29
N PRO A 239 -11.57 -10.52 -23.26
CA PRO A 239 -10.25 -10.76 -23.82
C PRO A 239 -9.80 -9.55 -24.65
N LEU A 240 -8.60 -9.05 -24.36
CA LEU A 240 -7.97 -8.00 -25.15
C LEU A 240 -6.81 -8.58 -25.96
N ILE A 241 -6.77 -8.23 -27.25
CA ILE A 241 -5.82 -8.75 -28.24
C ILE A 241 -4.99 -7.56 -28.77
N GLY A 242 -3.78 -7.34 -28.26
CA GLY A 242 -2.82 -6.37 -28.81
C GLY A 242 -2.71 -5.02 -28.07
N PRO A 243 -2.27 -3.93 -28.73
CA PRO A 243 -1.93 -2.64 -28.10
C PRO A 243 -3.14 -1.83 -27.59
N GLU A 244 -4.33 -2.43 -27.62
CA GLU A 244 -5.61 -1.87 -27.19
C GLU A 244 -5.68 -1.57 -25.69
N TRP A 245 -4.68 -1.97 -24.90
CA TRP A 245 -4.63 -1.63 -23.48
C TRP A 245 -4.61 -0.12 -23.24
N ARG A 246 -4.00 0.66 -24.15
CA ARG A 246 -4.08 2.13 -24.13
C ARG A 246 -5.48 2.67 -24.44
N VAL A 247 -6.26 1.93 -25.22
CA VAL A 247 -7.64 2.28 -25.61
C VAL A 247 -8.61 1.89 -24.49
N ALA A 248 -8.46 0.69 -23.92
CA ALA A 248 -9.24 0.20 -22.78
C ALA A 248 -9.00 1.06 -21.52
N SER A 249 -7.76 1.46 -21.23
CA SER A 249 -7.48 2.39 -20.12
C SER A 249 -8.13 3.76 -20.33
N ARG A 250 -8.19 4.27 -21.58
CA ARG A 250 -8.90 5.51 -21.91
C ARG A 250 -10.42 5.35 -21.77
N LEU A 251 -11.00 4.25 -22.24
CA LEU A 251 -12.42 3.95 -22.09
C LEU A 251 -12.83 3.80 -20.62
N SER A 252 -11.99 3.13 -19.81
CA SER A 252 -12.22 3.00 -18.36
C SER A 252 -12.17 4.36 -17.65
N HIS A 253 -11.30 5.27 -18.10
CA HIS A 253 -11.24 6.65 -17.62
C HIS A 253 -12.50 7.44 -17.99
N MET A 254 -13.10 7.19 -19.15
CA MET A 254 -14.37 7.81 -19.57
C MET A 254 -15.60 7.24 -18.82
N LEU A 255 -15.53 5.99 -18.37
CA LEU A 255 -16.59 5.31 -17.61
C LEU A 255 -16.48 5.52 -16.08
N GLY A 256 -15.64 6.45 -15.62
CA GLY A 256 -15.52 6.81 -14.19
C GLY A 256 -14.70 5.82 -13.34
N ALA A 257 -14.00 4.88 -13.97
CA ALA A 257 -13.12 3.91 -13.29
C ALA A 257 -11.70 4.01 -13.84
N PRO A 258 -10.94 5.09 -13.59
CA PRO A 258 -9.55 5.17 -14.02
C PRO A 258 -8.74 4.00 -13.43
N VAL A 259 -8.00 3.33 -14.31
CA VAL A 259 -7.09 2.23 -13.98
C VAL A 259 -5.66 2.77 -14.08
N PRO A 260 -4.94 2.84 -12.95
CA PRO A 260 -3.55 3.30 -12.93
C PRO A 260 -2.62 2.46 -13.80
N ASP A 261 -1.51 3.06 -14.21
CA ASP A 261 -0.45 2.41 -14.98
C ASP A 261 0.12 1.16 -14.28
N HIS A 262 0.29 1.19 -12.96
CA HIS A 262 0.81 0.05 -12.20
C HIS A 262 -0.15 -1.14 -12.15
N VAL A 263 -1.48 -0.90 -12.25
CA VAL A 263 -2.48 -1.98 -12.34
C VAL A 263 -2.54 -2.53 -13.76
N VAL A 264 -2.52 -1.65 -14.76
CA VAL A 264 -2.42 -2.02 -16.18
C VAL A 264 -1.19 -2.90 -16.42
N GLU A 265 -0.05 -2.51 -15.87
CA GLU A 265 1.20 -3.26 -15.93
C GLU A 265 1.09 -4.63 -15.25
N LEU A 266 0.51 -4.69 -14.05
CA LEU A 266 0.29 -5.94 -13.31
C LEU A 266 -0.57 -6.93 -14.13
N MET A 267 -1.65 -6.45 -14.73
CA MET A 267 -2.58 -7.29 -15.50
C MET A 267 -1.96 -7.83 -16.80
N HIS A 268 -0.92 -7.16 -17.32
CA HIS A 268 -0.27 -7.54 -18.58
C HIS A 268 1.04 -8.32 -18.36
N ARG A 269 1.81 -7.96 -17.33
CA ARG A 269 3.16 -8.48 -17.09
C ARG A 269 3.28 -9.27 -15.79
N GLY A 270 2.22 -9.34 -15.00
CA GLY A 270 2.21 -9.99 -13.70
C GLY A 270 3.00 -9.20 -12.66
N ARG A 271 2.84 -9.55 -11.39
CA ARG A 271 3.65 -8.97 -10.30
C ARG A 271 3.67 -9.92 -9.11
N LEU A 272 4.79 -10.59 -8.91
CA LEU A 272 5.05 -11.45 -7.76
C LEU A 272 6.25 -10.91 -6.98
N ALA A 273 6.47 -11.46 -5.79
CA ALA A 273 7.74 -11.38 -5.10
C ALA A 273 7.91 -12.65 -4.24
N ASP A 274 9.11 -12.89 -3.75
CA ASP A 274 9.35 -13.91 -2.73
C ASP A 274 9.09 -13.30 -1.36
N GLY A 275 8.25 -13.94 -0.55
CA GLY A 275 7.89 -13.50 0.80
C GLY A 275 8.48 -14.36 1.92
N ALA A 276 9.35 -15.33 1.61
CA ALA A 276 9.87 -16.29 2.60
C ALA A 276 10.60 -15.58 3.76
N LYS A 277 11.34 -14.51 3.45
CA LYS A 277 12.12 -13.74 4.42
C LYS A 277 11.27 -13.09 5.52
N ALA A 278 9.98 -12.85 5.27
CA ALA A 278 9.09 -12.27 6.27
C ALA A 278 8.89 -13.20 7.49
N LEU A 279 8.92 -14.52 7.28
CA LEU A 279 8.85 -15.46 8.39
C LEU A 279 10.14 -15.44 9.22
N ASP A 280 11.29 -15.46 8.56
CA ASP A 280 12.60 -15.54 9.22
C ASP A 280 12.92 -14.26 10.02
N VAL A 281 12.65 -13.09 9.42
CA VAL A 281 13.00 -11.79 10.02
C VAL A 281 11.89 -11.26 10.92
N LEU A 282 10.62 -11.41 10.53
CA LEU A 282 9.48 -10.83 11.25
C LEU A 282 8.65 -11.86 12.01
N GLY A 283 8.97 -13.16 11.97
CA GLY A 283 8.12 -14.20 12.54
C GLY A 283 6.68 -14.12 12.02
N PHE A 284 6.50 -13.59 10.81
CA PHE A 284 5.21 -13.25 10.24
C PHE A 284 4.96 -14.12 9.01
N ALA A 285 3.81 -14.77 9.00
CA ALA A 285 3.25 -15.39 7.82
C ALA A 285 1.84 -14.80 7.55
N PRO A 286 1.50 -14.55 6.28
CA PRO A 286 0.12 -14.28 5.88
C PRO A 286 -0.77 -15.47 6.26
N VAL A 287 -2.00 -15.19 6.72
CA VAL A 287 -2.96 -16.26 7.04
C VAL A 287 -3.58 -16.82 5.77
N LEU A 288 -3.86 -15.92 4.81
CA LEU A 288 -4.51 -16.27 3.56
C LEU A 288 -3.49 -16.33 2.42
N SER A 289 -3.70 -17.26 1.51
CA SER A 289 -3.03 -17.32 0.21
C SER A 289 -3.61 -16.29 -0.76
N THR A 290 -2.86 -15.96 -1.82
CA THR A 290 -3.30 -15.06 -2.90
C THR A 290 -4.69 -15.47 -3.46
N PRO A 291 -4.96 -16.75 -3.82
CA PRO A 291 -6.28 -17.16 -4.27
C PRO A 291 -7.40 -17.01 -3.23
N GLU A 292 -7.12 -17.18 -1.94
CA GLU A 292 -8.10 -17.01 -0.86
C GLU A 292 -8.41 -15.53 -0.63
N VAL A 293 -7.42 -14.64 -0.70
CA VAL A 293 -7.63 -13.19 -0.66
C VAL A 293 -8.51 -12.75 -1.83
N ILE A 294 -8.34 -13.35 -3.02
CA ILE A 294 -9.23 -13.10 -4.16
C ILE A 294 -10.66 -13.62 -3.91
N ASP A 295 -10.84 -14.77 -3.27
CA ASP A 295 -12.19 -15.23 -2.90
C ASP A 295 -12.85 -14.27 -1.91
N HIS A 296 -12.10 -13.82 -0.91
CA HIS A 296 -12.56 -12.82 0.05
C HIS A 296 -12.96 -11.50 -0.64
N LEU A 297 -12.22 -11.07 -1.66
CA LEU A 297 -12.54 -9.88 -2.46
C LEU A 297 -13.98 -9.91 -3.00
N TYR A 298 -14.43 -11.10 -3.42
CA TYR A 298 -15.75 -11.34 -4.01
C TYR A 298 -16.84 -11.69 -3.01
N ALA A 299 -16.46 -12.14 -1.80
CA ALA A 299 -17.40 -12.32 -0.70
C ALA A 299 -17.85 -10.97 -0.08
N TRP A 300 -17.08 -9.90 -0.27
CA TRP A 300 -17.42 -8.57 0.23
C TRP A 300 -18.34 -7.81 -0.74
N GLU A 301 -19.33 -7.11 -0.19
CA GLU A 301 -20.12 -6.14 -0.95
C GLU A 301 -19.20 -5.07 -1.60
N SER A 302 -19.56 -4.61 -2.79
CA SER A 302 -18.79 -3.58 -3.49
C SER A 302 -18.75 -2.29 -2.68
N VAL A 303 -17.54 -1.76 -2.44
CA VAL A 303 -17.37 -0.44 -1.82
C VAL A 303 -17.96 0.62 -2.75
N VAL A 304 -19.15 1.11 -2.43
CA VAL A 304 -19.78 2.25 -3.11
C VAL A 304 -19.09 3.52 -2.64
N ARG A 305 -18.50 4.29 -3.57
CA ARG A 305 -18.16 5.68 -3.29
C ARG A 305 -19.47 6.45 -3.23
N ILE A 306 -19.87 6.86 -2.03
CA ILE A 306 -20.79 7.99 -1.90
C ILE A 306 -19.97 9.21 -2.33
N GLY A 307 -20.47 9.99 -3.29
CA GLY A 307 -19.86 11.24 -3.71
C GLY A 307 -19.61 12.17 -2.52
N SER A 308 -18.82 13.22 -2.72
CA SER A 308 -18.60 14.22 -1.67
C SER A 308 -19.96 14.71 -1.15
N ILE A 309 -20.12 14.89 0.16
CA ILE A 309 -21.36 15.39 0.77
C ILE A 309 -21.81 16.73 0.16
N SER A 310 -20.88 17.46 -0.48
CA SER A 310 -21.14 18.68 -1.24
C SER A 310 -22.04 18.49 -2.47
N GLU A 311 -22.17 17.28 -3.02
CA GLU A 311 -23.04 16.99 -4.17
C GLU A 311 -24.42 16.43 -3.76
N ALA A 312 -24.62 16.08 -2.49
CA ALA A 312 -25.88 15.51 -2.00
C ALA A 312 -26.87 16.54 -1.42
N VAL A 313 -26.50 17.83 -1.41
CA VAL A 313 -27.29 18.94 -0.86
C VAL A 313 -27.46 20.09 -1.87
N ALA A 314 -27.43 19.78 -3.17
CA ALA A 314 -27.84 20.69 -4.24
C ALA A 314 -29.13 20.16 -4.89
#